data_AF-A0A316MBZ1-F1
#
_entry.id   AF-A0A316MBZ1-F1
#
_cell.length_a   1.000
_cell.length_b   1.000
_cell.length_c   1.000
_cell.angle_alpha   90.00
_cell.angle_beta   90.00
_cell.angle_gamma   90.00
#
_symmetry.space_group_name_H-M   'P 1'
#
loop_
_entity.id
_entity.type
_entity.pdbx_description
1 polymer ?
#
loop_
_entity_poly.entity_id
_entity_poly.type
_entity_poly.pdbx_seq_one_letter_code
_entity_poly.pdbx_strand_id
1 'polypeptide(L)'
;MLRLLTCLAAHYPSAGYDDATLVLLAEDWAEDLAGYPPDVLAEAVRRARREERFFPNVAVMRDYAGQVTADIRAREQRRALPRPVPDEEAERTRCLNRIAGIRARLGRREAYGGNPSPCRASRAPRGTA
;
A
#
# COMPACT_ATOMS: atom_id res chain seq x y z
N MET A 1 12.03 -12.86 16.86
CA MET A 1 11.23 -12.62 18.08
C MET A 1 12.01 -12.95 19.35
N LEU A 2 12.55 -14.16 19.48
CA LEU A 2 13.25 -14.64 20.69
C LEU A 2 14.22 -13.63 21.31
N ARG A 3 15.16 -13.08 20.54
CA ARG A 3 16.12 -12.08 21.04
C ARG A 3 15.45 -10.84 21.65
N LEU A 4 14.33 -10.37 21.10
CA LEU A 4 13.59 -9.23 21.66
C LEU A 4 13.02 -9.58 23.03
N LEU A 5 12.41 -10.76 23.16
CA LEU A 5 11.85 -11.27 24.41
C LEU A 5 12.93 -11.56 25.45
N THR A 6 14.05 -12.18 25.08
CA THR A 6 15.17 -12.40 25.99
C THR A 6 15.70 -11.07 26.54
N CYS A 7 15.89 -10.08 25.66
CA CYS A 7 16.29 -8.75 26.11
C CYS A 7 15.22 -8.08 26.98
N LEU A 8 13.92 -8.29 26.68
CA LEU A 8 12.82 -7.74 27.48
C LEU A 8 12.78 -8.40 28.87
N ALA A 9 12.86 -9.73 28.94
CA ALA A 9 12.87 -10.50 30.17
C ALA A 9 14.05 -10.12 31.09
N ALA A 10 15.22 -9.81 30.50
CA ALA A 10 16.36 -9.30 31.27
C ALA A 10 16.07 -7.98 32.02
N HIS A 11 15.12 -7.17 31.56
CA HIS A 11 14.69 -5.95 32.28
C HIS A 11 13.64 -6.23 33.37
N TYR A 12 13.03 -7.41 33.36
CA TYR A 12 12.00 -7.81 34.33
C TYR A 12 12.42 -9.13 35.00
N PRO A 13 13.46 -9.11 35.85
CA PRO A 13 13.98 -10.33 36.48
C PRO A 13 12.95 -11.03 37.37
N SER A 14 11.94 -10.30 37.87
CA SER A 14 10.83 -10.85 38.66
C SER A 14 9.88 -11.73 37.84
N ALA A 15 9.95 -11.71 36.50
CA ALA A 15 9.07 -12.52 35.65
C ALA A 15 9.42 -14.02 35.67
N GLY A 16 10.65 -14.38 36.06
CA GLY A 16 11.04 -15.77 36.32
C GLY A 16 10.98 -16.71 35.12
N TYR A 17 10.99 -16.19 33.88
CA TYR A 17 10.98 -17.02 32.68
C TYR A 17 12.32 -17.74 32.49
N ASP A 18 12.26 -19.05 32.27
CA ASP A 18 13.40 -19.84 31.80
C ASP A 18 13.55 -19.75 30.28
N ASP A 19 14.70 -20.18 29.76
CA ASP A 19 15.00 -20.08 28.33
C ASP A 19 14.01 -20.87 27.46
N ALA A 20 13.53 -22.02 27.94
CA ALA A 20 12.54 -22.84 27.24
C ALA A 20 11.19 -22.13 27.13
N THR A 21 10.71 -21.50 28.21
CA THR A 21 9.47 -20.72 28.19
C THR A 21 9.61 -19.50 27.30
N LEU A 22 10.77 -18.84 27.26
CA LEU A 22 11.01 -17.72 26.35
C LEU A 22 10.97 -18.13 24.88
N VAL A 23 11.39 -19.35 24.54
CA VAL A 23 11.27 -19.89 23.17
C VAL A 23 9.81 -20.06 22.79
N LEU A 24 9.02 -20.72 23.63
CA LEU A 24 7.58 -20.92 23.38
C LEU A 24 6.85 -19.57 23.28
N LEU A 25 7.10 -18.66 24.22
CA LEU A 25 6.51 -17.33 24.21
C LEU A 25 6.92 -16.54 22.96
N ALA A 26 8.14 -16.75 22.46
CA ALA A 26 8.61 -16.10 21.23
C ALA A 26 7.91 -16.62 19.98
N GLU A 27 7.51 -17.88 19.95
CA GLU A 27 6.74 -18.46 18.86
C GLU A 27 5.31 -17.89 18.87
N ASP A 28 4.64 -17.91 20.03
CA ASP A 28 3.29 -17.36 20.20
C ASP A 28 3.25 -15.87 19.82
N TRP A 29 4.19 -15.08 20.34
CA TRP A 29 4.26 -13.66 20.03
C TRP A 29 4.67 -13.39 18.59
N ALA A 30 5.43 -14.29 17.95
CA ALA A 30 5.77 -14.12 16.54
C ALA A 30 4.54 -14.27 15.66
N GLU A 31 3.61 -15.16 16.00
CA GLU A 31 2.33 -15.29 15.31
C GLU A 31 1.46 -14.04 15.52
N ASP A 32 1.25 -13.65 16.78
CA ASP A 32 0.38 -12.51 17.12
C ASP A 32 0.89 -11.16 16.59
N LEU A 33 2.21 -11.00 16.49
CA LEU A 33 2.86 -9.75 16.06
C LEU A 33 3.41 -9.82 14.63
N ALA A 34 3.10 -10.88 13.86
CA ALA A 34 3.58 -11.08 12.49
C ALA A 34 3.27 -9.89 11.55
N GLY A 35 2.20 -9.14 11.83
CA GLY A 35 1.79 -7.97 11.04
C GLY A 35 2.65 -6.73 11.22
N TYR A 36 3.59 -6.71 12.18
CA TYR A 36 4.42 -5.54 12.46
C TYR A 36 5.87 -5.77 12.03
N PRO A 37 6.52 -4.78 11.39
CA PRO A 37 7.90 -4.90 11.00
C PRO A 37 8.83 -4.85 12.25
N PRO A 38 10.03 -5.43 12.16
CA PRO A 38 10.91 -5.65 13.32
C PRO A 38 11.40 -4.35 13.97
N ASP A 39 11.52 -3.27 13.20
CA ASP A 39 11.86 -1.93 13.68
C ASP A 39 10.75 -1.31 14.55
N VAL A 40 9.49 -1.48 14.14
CA VAL A 40 8.31 -1.09 14.93
C VAL A 40 8.27 -1.86 16.25
N LEU A 41 8.50 -3.17 16.20
CA LEU A 41 8.52 -4.01 17.40
C LEU A 41 9.66 -3.65 18.35
N ALA A 42 10.84 -3.32 17.82
CA ALA A 42 11.96 -2.85 18.64
C ALA A 42 11.64 -1.53 19.34
N GLU A 43 10.97 -0.59 18.67
CA GLU A 43 10.54 0.66 19.28
C GLU A 43 9.41 0.44 20.31
N ALA A 44 8.46 -0.44 20.03
CA ALA A 44 7.41 -0.83 20.97
C ALA A 44 8.01 -1.42 22.26
N VAL A 45 9.00 -2.31 22.13
CA VAL A 45 9.76 -2.86 23.27
C VAL A 45 10.46 -1.75 24.06
N ARG A 46 11.05 -0.76 23.38
CA ARG A 46 11.68 0.39 24.05
C ARG A 46 10.68 1.24 24.84
N ARG A 47 9.46 1.43 24.33
CA ARG A 47 8.38 2.15 25.04
C ARG A 47 7.88 1.37 26.24
N ALA A 48 7.56 0.09 26.05
CA ALA A 48 7.12 -0.78 27.12
C ALA A 48 8.12 -0.79 28.29
N ARG A 49 9.44 -0.88 28.01
CA ARG A 49 10.48 -0.80 29.06
C ARG A 49 10.50 0.50 29.87
N ARG A 50 10.02 1.60 29.30
CA ARG A 50 10.03 2.93 29.95
C ARG A 50 8.76 3.20 30.75
N GLU A 51 7.65 2.64 30.30
CA GLU A 51 6.31 2.97 30.82
C GLU A 51 5.75 1.85 31.69
N GLU A 52 6.08 0.59 31.38
CA GLU A 52 5.52 -0.57 32.09
C GLU A 52 6.39 -0.98 33.28
N ARG A 53 5.74 -1.07 34.44
CA ARG A 53 6.36 -1.52 35.69
C ARG A 53 6.60 -3.04 35.72
N PHE A 54 5.79 -3.80 34.99
CA PHE A 54 5.83 -5.26 34.95
C PHE A 54 6.10 -5.75 33.54
N PHE A 55 6.41 -7.05 33.41
CA PHE A 55 6.60 -7.66 32.11
C PHE A 55 5.30 -7.52 31.28
N PRO A 56 5.34 -6.88 30.10
CA PRO A 56 4.15 -6.60 29.34
C PRO A 56 3.58 -7.88 28.72
N ASN A 57 2.26 -7.94 28.58
CA ASN A 57 1.61 -9.01 27.82
C ASN A 57 1.62 -8.70 26.32
N VAL A 58 1.22 -9.68 25.50
CA VAL A 58 1.20 -9.54 24.03
C VAL A 58 0.24 -8.44 23.56
N ALA A 59 -0.87 -8.23 24.27
CA ALA A 59 -1.85 -7.20 23.92
C ALA A 59 -1.30 -5.78 24.12
N VAL A 60 -0.63 -5.53 25.25
CA VAL A 60 0.08 -4.28 25.54
C VAL A 60 1.15 -4.02 24.47
N MET A 61 1.90 -5.06 24.10
CA MET A 61 2.90 -4.95 23.06
C MET A 61 2.31 -4.66 21.67
N ARG A 62 1.15 -5.22 21.36
CA ARG A 62 0.39 -4.93 20.14
C ARG A 62 -0.10 -3.49 20.11
N ASP A 63 -0.59 -2.98 21.23
CA ASP A 63 -1.02 -1.59 21.35
C ASP A 63 0.15 -0.63 21.13
N TYR A 64 1.30 -0.88 21.76
CA TYR A 64 2.51 -0.10 21.52
C TYR A 64 2.99 -0.18 20.06
N ALA A 65 2.97 -1.35 19.44
CA ALA A 65 3.32 -1.50 18.02
C ALA A 65 2.34 -0.73 17.10
N GLY A 66 1.04 -0.76 17.44
CA GLY A 66 0.02 0.03 16.77
C GLY A 66 0.26 1.54 16.87
N GLN A 67 0.57 2.03 18.07
CA GLN A 67 0.89 3.45 18.29
C GLN A 67 2.15 3.88 17.52
N VAL A 68 3.22 3.09 17.57
CA VAL A 68 4.45 3.37 16.81
C VAL A 68 4.16 3.44 15.32
N THR A 69 3.38 2.49 14.79
CA THR A 69 2.97 2.48 13.38
C THR A 69 2.17 3.72 13.02
N ALA A 70 1.23 4.12 13.88
CA ALA A 70 0.44 5.34 13.69
C ALA A 70 1.31 6.60 13.69
N ASP A 71 2.28 6.68 14.61
CA ASP A 71 3.23 7.79 14.68
C ASP A 71 4.10 7.90 13.41
N ILE A 72 4.58 6.77 12.89
CA ILE A 72 5.34 6.72 11.63
C ILE A 72 4.46 7.24 10.49
N ARG A 73 3.25 6.72 10.34
CA ARG A 73 2.30 7.18 9.31
C ARG A 73 1.98 8.66 9.43
N ALA A 74 1.77 9.16 10.65
CA ALA A 74 1.50 10.57 10.88
C ALA A 74 2.70 11.46 10.48
N ARG A 75 3.94 11.02 10.77
CA ARG A 75 5.16 11.73 10.34
C ARG A 75 5.31 11.71 8.83
N GLU A 76 5.02 10.58 8.18
CA GLU A 76 5.04 10.46 6.71
C GLU A 76 4.01 11.39 6.07
N GLN A 77 2.78 11.44 6.59
CA GLN A 77 1.74 12.34 6.12
C GLN A 77 2.12 13.81 6.28
N ARG A 78 2.76 14.19 7.41
CA ARG A 78 3.26 15.56 7.61
C ARG A 78 4.38 15.94 6.65
N ARG A 79 5.19 14.97 6.22
CA ARG A 79 6.28 15.17 5.26
C ARG A 79 5.82 15.10 3.82
N ALA A 80 4.69 14.47 3.55
CA ALA A 80 4.10 14.44 2.23
C ALA A 80 3.76 15.88 1.84
N LEU A 81 4.36 16.34 0.74
CA LEU A 81 3.96 17.60 0.12
C LEU A 81 2.47 17.53 -0.22
N PRO A 82 1.74 18.66 -0.14
CA PRO A 82 0.38 18.71 -0.65
C PRO A 82 0.37 18.15 -2.07
N ARG A 83 -0.57 17.24 -2.37
CA ARG A 83 -0.79 16.86 -3.77
C ARG A 83 -1.04 18.16 -4.54
N PRO A 84 -0.41 18.36 -5.72
CA PRO A 84 -0.77 19.47 -6.58
C PRO A 84 -2.28 19.46 -6.75
N VAL A 85 -2.94 20.55 -6.36
CA VAL A 85 -4.37 20.71 -6.62
C VAL A 85 -4.50 20.69 -8.13
N PRO A 86 -5.35 19.82 -8.72
CA PRO A 86 -5.58 19.86 -10.16
C PRO A 86 -6.00 21.28 -10.52
N ASP A 87 -5.28 21.91 -11.45
CA ASP A 87 -5.70 23.18 -12.01
C ASP A 87 -7.02 22.93 -12.76
N GLU A 88 -8.13 23.32 -12.13
CA GLU A 88 -9.48 23.10 -12.64
C GLU A 88 -9.67 23.75 -14.02
N GLU A 89 -8.99 24.87 -14.28
CA GLU A 89 -9.01 25.59 -15.55
C GLU A 89 -8.27 24.81 -16.64
N ALA A 90 -7.10 24.26 -16.30
CA ALA A 90 -6.34 23.40 -17.20
C ALA A 90 -7.08 22.09 -17.49
N GLU A 91 -7.74 21.51 -16.49
CA GLU A 91 -8.53 20.28 -16.65
C GLU A 91 -9.78 20.52 -17.49
N ARG A 92 -10.46 21.64 -17.26
CA ARG A 92 -11.61 22.08 -18.07
C ARG A 92 -11.19 22.29 -19.53
N THR A 93 -10.04 22.93 -19.75
CA THR A 93 -9.45 23.11 -21.09
C THR A 93 -9.13 21.77 -21.75
N ARG A 94 -8.52 20.83 -21.01
CA ARG A 94 -8.26 19.46 -21.49
C ARG A 94 -9.55 18.74 -21.90
N CYS A 95 -10.59 18.84 -21.08
CA CYS A 95 -11.91 18.25 -21.36
C CYS A 95 -12.55 18.84 -22.62
N LEU A 96 -12.55 20.17 -22.74
CA LEU A 96 -13.09 20.87 -23.91
C LEU A 96 -12.36 20.49 -25.19
N ASN A 97 -11.02 20.44 -25.16
CA ASN A 97 -10.22 20.01 -26.31
C ASN A 97 -10.51 18.56 -26.72
N ARG A 98 -10.72 17.67 -25.74
CA ARG A 98 -11.09 16.27 -26.00
C ARG A 98 -12.46 16.16 -26.66
N ILE A 99 -13.45 16.93 -26.17
CA ILE A 99 -14.80 17.00 -26.76
C ILE A 99 -14.75 17.56 -28.19
N ALA A 100 -13.99 18.64 -28.42
CA ALA A 100 -13.81 19.23 -29.74
C ALA A 100 -13.20 18.21 -30.73
N GLY A 101 -12.17 17.46 -30.30
CA GLY A 101 -11.55 16.42 -31.11
C GLY A 101 -12.46 15.22 -31.40
N ILE A 102 -13.41 14.90 -30.52
CA ILE A 102 -14.44 13.88 -30.76
C ILE A 102 -15.45 14.40 -31.78
N ARG A 103 -15.96 15.62 -31.60
CA ARG A 103 -16.90 16.27 -32.53
C ARG A 103 -16.33 16.39 -33.94
N ALA A 104 -15.07 16.80 -34.08
CA ALA A 104 -14.40 16.89 -35.38
C ALA A 104 -14.23 15.52 -36.08
N ARG A 105 -14.08 14.43 -35.32
CA ARG A 105 -14.02 13.07 -35.86
C ARG A 105 -15.39 12.58 -36.31
N LEU A 106 -16.45 12.89 -35.57
CA LEU A 106 -17.83 12.56 -35.93
C LEU A 106 -18.30 13.35 -37.15
N GLY A 107 -18.07 14.67 -37.18
CA GLY A 107 -18.41 15.51 -38.34
C GLY A 107 -17.64 15.13 -39.61
N ARG A 108 -16.38 14.66 -39.50
CA ARG A 108 -15.66 14.06 -40.65
C ARG A 108 -16.26 12.72 -41.08
N ARG A 109 -16.80 11.93 -40.15
CA ARG A 109 -17.50 10.66 -40.47
C ARG A 109 -18.83 10.91 -41.18
N GLU A 110 -19.53 11.98 -40.83
CA GLU A 110 -20.75 12.42 -41.52
C GLU A 110 -20.44 13.02 -42.90
N ALA A 111 -19.35 13.80 -43.02
CA ALA A 111 -18.91 14.34 -44.31
C ALA A 111 -18.45 13.27 -45.32
N TYR A 112 -17.99 12.10 -44.84
CA TYR A 112 -17.71 10.91 -45.66
C TYR A 112 -18.83 9.84 -45.58
N GLY A 113 -19.97 10.15 -44.95
CA GLY A 113 -21.08 9.24 -44.68
C GLY A 113 -22.08 9.08 -45.84
N GLY A 114 -21.70 9.48 -47.05
CA GLY A 114 -22.51 9.39 -48.25
C GLY A 114 -21.79 8.68 -49.39
N ASN A 115 -21.29 7.47 -49.18
CA ASN A 115 -21.08 6.56 -50.31
C ASN A 115 -21.07 5.09 -49.85
N PRO A 116 -21.98 4.23 -50.36
CA PRO A 116 -21.89 2.80 -50.13
C PRO A 116 -20.64 2.25 -50.83
N SER A 117 -19.94 1.34 -50.15
CA SER A 117 -18.80 0.60 -50.71
C SER A 117 -19.16 0.00 -52.07
N PRO A 118 -18.37 0.24 -53.13
CA PRO A 118 -18.54 -0.50 -54.36
C PRO A 118 -17.99 -1.92 -54.13
N CYS A 119 -18.91 -2.87 -54.15
CA CYS A 119 -18.77 -4.20 -54.72
C CYS A 119 -17.39 -4.86 -54.58
N ARG A 120 -17.27 -5.71 -53.54
CA ARG A 120 -16.35 -6.84 -53.54
C ARG A 120 -16.90 -7.91 -54.49
N ALA A 121 -16.74 -7.73 -55.80
CA ALA A 121 -17.12 -8.73 -56.81
C ALA A 121 -15.89 -9.18 -57.63
N SER A 122 -15.53 -10.44 -57.40
CA SER A 122 -14.91 -11.38 -58.35
C SER A 122 -13.61 -11.00 -59.06
N ARG A 123 -12.51 -11.60 -58.62
CA ARG A 123 -11.49 -12.11 -59.56
C ARG A 123 -10.74 -13.33 -59.03
N ALA A 124 -11.15 -14.49 -59.52
CA ALA A 124 -10.32 -15.66 -59.85
C ALA A 124 -11.00 -16.32 -61.08
N PRO A 125 -10.33 -17.11 -61.95
CA PRO A 125 -8.97 -17.66 -61.88
C PRO A 125 -8.20 -17.60 -63.24
N ARG A 126 -7.14 -18.44 -63.34
CA ARG A 126 -6.34 -18.88 -64.52
C ARG A 126 -5.09 -18.01 -64.78
N GLY A 127 -3.86 -18.51 -64.83
CA GLY A 127 -3.39 -19.87 -65.16
C GLY A 127 -2.59 -19.81 -66.46
N THR A 128 -1.27 -20.04 -66.35
CA THR A 128 -0.30 -20.49 -67.37
C THR A 128 -0.17 -19.75 -68.71
N ALA A 129 1.02 -19.19 -68.96
CA ALA A 129 1.96 -19.66 -69.98
C ALA A 129 3.37 -19.19 -69.60
#